data_AF-D9VPI9-F1
#
_entry.id   AF-D9VPI9-F1
#
_cell.length_a   1.000
_cell.length_b   1.000
_cell.length_c   1.000
_cell.angle_alpha   90.00
_cell.angle_beta   90.00
_cell.angle_gamma   90.00
#
_symmetry.space_group_name_H-M   'P 1'
#
loop_
_entity.id
_entity.type
_entity.pdbx_description
1 polymer ?
#
loop_
_entity_poly.entity_id
_entity_poly.type
_entity_poly.pdbx_seq_one_letter_code
_entity_poly.pdbx_strand_id
1 'polypeptide(L)'
;MDAVDLQIIRELQADGRLSNQDLADRVRLSPSPCLRRVRRLEEAGLIRGYTAVVDQVSFGLPITVFVRIRLERHTAEAVALFEEHVAVIEHIQDCYLMAGSSDYLLRVVIEDLEAYESLVRHRIHAIPGIASIESSFAYGSVEEHVAVIEHIQDCYLMAGSSDYLLRVVIEDLEAYESLVRHRIHAIPGIASIESSFA
;
A
#
# COMPACT_ATOMS: atom_id res chain seq x y z
N MET A 1 5.55 -22.03 -3.11
CA MET A 1 4.89 -21.90 -1.79
C MET A 1 3.84 -22.98 -1.68
N ASP A 2 3.73 -23.58 -0.50
CA ASP A 2 2.60 -24.45 -0.15
C ASP A 2 1.67 -23.75 0.87
N ALA A 3 0.61 -24.44 1.29
CA ALA A 3 -0.38 -23.89 2.23
C ALA A 3 0.22 -23.51 3.60
N VAL A 4 1.27 -24.21 4.03
CA VAL A 4 1.93 -23.92 5.31
C VAL A 4 2.79 -22.67 5.20
N ASP A 5 3.47 -22.47 4.06
CA ASP A 5 4.19 -21.22 3.79
C ASP A 5 3.25 -20.00 3.82
N LEU A 6 2.05 -20.12 3.24
CA LEU A 6 1.02 -19.08 3.29
C LEU A 6 0.58 -18.80 4.74
N GLN A 7 0.33 -19.86 5.52
CA GLN A 7 -0.04 -19.69 6.93
C GLN A 7 1.07 -19.03 7.76
N ILE A 8 2.34 -19.34 7.48
CA ILE A 8 3.48 -18.66 8.12
C ILE A 8 3.46 -17.16 7.83
N ILE A 9 3.23 -16.78 6.56
CA ILE A 9 3.15 -15.36 6.16
C ILE A 9 1.98 -14.67 6.85
N ARG A 10 0.80 -15.30 6.90
CA ARG A 10 -0.39 -14.79 7.61
C ARG A 10 -0.09 -14.45 9.06
N GLU A 11 0.49 -15.40 9.79
CA GLU A 11 0.78 -15.24 11.21
C GLU A 11 1.81 -14.13 11.44
N LEU A 12 2.85 -14.06 10.60
CA LEU A 12 3.89 -13.02 10.70
C LEU A 12 3.42 -11.64 10.24
N GLN A 13 2.48 -11.54 9.31
CA GLN A 13 1.84 -10.27 8.93
C GLN A 13 0.92 -9.76 10.04
N ALA A 14 0.23 -10.66 10.74
CA ALA A 14 -0.62 -10.32 11.88
C ALA A 14 0.22 -9.93 13.11
N ASP A 15 1.30 -10.67 13.38
CA ASP A 15 2.22 -10.39 14.48
C ASP A 15 3.66 -10.75 14.09
N GLY A 16 4.38 -9.74 13.61
CA GLY A 16 5.79 -9.88 13.24
C GLY A 16 6.75 -10.10 14.41
N ARG A 17 6.26 -10.06 15.67
CA ARG A 17 7.07 -10.29 16.88
C ARG A 17 6.96 -11.71 17.42
N LEU A 18 6.20 -12.59 16.77
CA LEU A 18 6.05 -13.98 17.19
C LEU A 18 7.42 -14.65 17.33
N SER A 19 7.60 -15.39 18.44
CA SER A 19 8.75 -16.27 18.55
C SER A 19 8.60 -17.43 17.56
N ASN A 20 9.72 -18.01 17.11
CA ASN A 20 9.64 -19.19 16.26
C ASN A 20 8.93 -20.37 16.95
N GLN A 21 8.91 -20.41 18.29
CA GLN A 21 8.15 -21.41 19.05
C GLN A 21 6.65 -21.19 18.87
N ASP A 22 6.17 -19.98 19.14
CA ASP A 22 4.75 -19.63 19.02
C ASP A 22 4.25 -19.78 17.58
N LEU A 23 5.06 -19.33 16.61
CA LEU A 23 4.76 -19.49 15.18
C LEU A 23 4.63 -20.96 14.82
N ALA A 24 5.59 -21.80 15.24
CA ALA A 24 5.57 -23.24 14.95
C ALA A 24 4.30 -23.91 15.51
N ASP A 25 3.89 -23.53 16.72
CA ASP A 25 2.68 -24.05 17.35
C ASP A 25 1.42 -23.64 16.57
N ARG A 26 1.32 -22.39 16.11
CA ARG A 26 0.19 -21.90 15.30
C ARG A 26 0.09 -22.57 13.93
N VAL A 27 1.21 -22.83 13.28
CA VAL A 27 1.27 -23.48 11.96
C VAL A 27 1.39 -25.01 12.03
N ARG A 28 1.28 -25.59 13.24
CA ARG A 28 1.30 -27.04 13.51
C ARG A 28 2.56 -27.73 13.00
N LEU A 29 3.72 -27.11 13.21
CA LEU A 29 5.04 -27.65 12.94
C LEU A 29 5.87 -27.76 14.23
N SER A 30 6.93 -28.58 14.20
CA SER A 30 7.97 -28.44 15.20
C SER A 30 8.84 -27.20 14.92
N PRO A 31 9.54 -26.65 15.93
CA PRO A 31 10.30 -25.40 15.77
C PRO A 31 11.36 -25.43 14.66
N SER A 32 12.04 -26.57 14.47
CA SER A 32 13.09 -26.71 13.45
C SER A 32 12.59 -26.58 12.01
N PRO A 33 11.58 -27.34 11.53
CA PRO A 33 11.03 -27.17 10.19
C PRO A 33 10.33 -25.82 9.98
N CYS A 34 9.71 -25.24 11.01
CA CYS A 34 9.16 -23.88 10.93
C CYS A 34 10.26 -22.85 10.60
N LEU A 35 11.35 -22.86 11.38
CA LEU A 35 12.48 -21.95 11.18
C LEU A 35 13.10 -22.06 9.79
N ARG A 36 13.25 -23.30 9.27
CA ARG A 36 13.76 -23.50 7.90
C ARG A 36 12.84 -22.91 6.83
N ARG A 37 11.52 -22.99 7.03
CA ARG A 37 10.55 -22.42 6.08
C ARG A 37 10.59 -20.91 6.10
N VAL A 38 10.59 -20.28 7.28
CA VAL A 38 10.73 -18.82 7.42
C VAL A 38 11.98 -18.33 6.68
N ARG A 39 13.15 -18.94 6.95
CA ARG A 39 14.40 -18.59 6.25
C ARG A 39 14.29 -18.72 4.74
N ARG A 40 13.68 -19.80 4.25
CA ARG A 40 13.47 -19.97 2.80
C ARG A 40 12.58 -18.87 2.22
N LEU A 41 11.56 -18.41 2.94
CA LEU A 41 10.68 -17.33 2.50
C LEU A 41 11.40 -15.98 2.49
N GLU A 42 12.27 -15.74 3.46
CA GLU A 42 13.15 -14.56 3.52
C GLU A 42 14.19 -14.58 2.38
N GLU A 43 14.90 -15.70 2.22
CA GLU A 43 15.90 -15.90 1.15
C GLU A 43 15.29 -15.78 -0.26
N ALA A 44 14.04 -16.20 -0.43
CA ALA A 44 13.30 -16.06 -1.68
C ALA A 44 12.72 -14.64 -1.90
N GLY A 45 12.88 -13.72 -0.95
CA GLY A 45 12.35 -12.35 -1.02
C GLY A 45 10.83 -12.25 -0.87
N LEU A 46 10.16 -13.35 -0.48
CA LEU A 46 8.72 -13.36 -0.21
C LEU A 46 8.41 -12.64 1.11
N ILE A 47 9.26 -12.83 2.12
CA ILE A 47 9.33 -11.97 3.30
C ILE A 47 10.47 -10.98 3.08
N ARG A 48 10.13 -9.72 2.80
CA ARG A 48 11.13 -8.67 2.52
C ARG A 48 11.75 -8.07 3.78
N GLY A 49 11.09 -8.23 4.93
CA GLY A 49 11.58 -7.73 6.21
C GLY A 49 10.46 -7.64 7.25
N TYR A 50 10.84 -7.18 8.44
CA TYR A 50 9.95 -6.97 9.57
C TYR A 50 10.11 -5.52 10.03
N THR A 51 9.00 -4.81 10.20
CA THR A 51 9.00 -3.42 10.65
C THR A 51 8.00 -3.21 11.78
N ALA A 52 8.28 -2.26 12.66
CA ALA A 52 7.26 -1.71 13.53
C ALA A 52 6.38 -0.76 12.72
N VAL A 53 5.06 -0.86 12.92
CA VAL A 53 4.10 0.13 12.43
C VAL A 53 3.86 1.12 13.56
N VAL A 54 4.10 2.40 13.29
CA VAL A 54 3.93 3.49 14.26
C VAL A 54 2.82 4.41 13.79
N ASP A 55 2.13 5.03 14.75
CA ASP A 55 1.11 6.02 14.45
C ASP A 55 1.75 7.27 13.82
N GLN A 56 1.43 7.52 12.55
CA GLN A 56 2.04 8.58 11.74
C GLN A 56 1.85 9.96 12.37
N VAL A 57 0.64 10.24 12.87
CA VAL A 57 0.26 11.53 13.47
C VAL A 57 1.04 11.77 14.77
N SER A 58 1.05 10.78 15.67
CA SER A 58 1.81 10.83 16.93
C SER A 58 3.31 10.88 16.71
N PHE A 59 3.80 10.41 15.56
CA PHE A 59 5.20 10.50 15.16
C PHE A 59 5.58 11.89 14.60
N GLY A 60 4.62 12.81 14.47
CA GLY A 60 4.88 14.20 14.05
C GLY A 60 4.75 14.44 12.56
N LEU A 61 4.15 13.51 11.80
CA LEU A 61 3.94 13.63 10.34
C LEU A 61 2.43 13.63 10.01
N PRO A 62 1.62 14.58 10.53
CA PRO A 62 0.17 14.50 10.44
C PRO A 62 -0.40 14.73 9.04
N ILE A 63 0.37 15.26 8.09
CA ILE A 63 -0.12 15.60 6.76
C ILE A 63 0.31 14.55 5.75
N THR A 64 -0.65 14.01 5.03
CA THR A 64 -0.42 13.14 3.85
C THR A 64 -0.78 13.89 2.58
N VAL A 65 0.14 13.89 1.61
CA VAL A 65 -0.03 14.54 0.30
C VAL A 65 0.20 13.52 -0.80
N PHE A 66 -0.74 13.44 -1.73
CA PHE A 66 -0.59 12.68 -2.97
C PHE A 66 -0.09 13.60 -4.07
N VAL A 67 1.06 13.28 -4.65
CA VAL A 67 1.71 14.09 -5.67
C VAL A 67 1.76 13.33 -6.98
N ARG A 68 1.04 13.83 -7.98
CA ARG A 68 1.08 13.30 -9.34
C ARG A 68 2.20 14.00 -10.10
N ILE A 69 3.10 13.21 -10.69
CA ILE A 69 4.20 13.70 -11.50
C ILE A 69 3.99 13.27 -12.95
N ARG A 70 4.24 14.21 -13.87
CA ARG A 70 4.39 13.93 -15.29
C ARG A 70 5.78 14.34 -15.73
N LEU A 71 6.44 13.48 -16.48
CA LEU A 71 7.75 13.75 -17.08
C LEU A 71 7.60 14.44 -18.43
N GLU A 72 8.59 15.26 -18.79
CA GLU A 72 8.69 15.87 -20.12
C GLU A 72 9.01 14.82 -21.19
N ARG A 73 9.78 13.80 -20.81
CA ARG A 73 10.27 12.74 -21.69
C ARG A 73 10.24 11.41 -20.97
N HIS A 74 9.89 10.36 -21.70
CA HIS A 74 9.83 8.98 -21.19
C HIS A 74 10.98 8.13 -21.73
N THR A 75 12.16 8.73 -21.91
CA THR A 75 13.38 7.97 -22.26
C THR A 75 13.87 7.23 -21.03
N ALA A 76 14.56 6.09 -21.24
CA ALA A 76 15.09 5.30 -20.12
C ALA A 76 15.99 6.12 -19.18
N GLU A 77 16.77 7.05 -19.73
CA GLU A 77 17.62 7.96 -18.96
C GLU A 77 16.81 8.95 -18.10
N ALA A 78 15.77 9.56 -18.65
CA ALA A 78 14.94 10.53 -17.91
C ALA A 78 14.16 9.84 -16.77
N VAL A 79 13.65 8.64 -17.05
CA VAL A 79 12.98 7.79 -16.07
C VAL A 79 13.94 7.40 -14.94
N ALA A 80 15.11 6.86 -15.28
CA ALA A 80 16.10 6.44 -14.28
C ALA A 80 16.55 7.62 -13.40
N LEU A 81 16.82 8.78 -14.00
CA LEU A 81 17.20 9.99 -13.27
C LEU A 81 16.12 10.40 -12.26
N PHE A 82 14.85 10.44 -12.68
CA PHE A 82 13.75 10.77 -11.79
C PHE A 82 13.63 9.78 -10.62
N GLU A 83 13.67 8.48 -10.91
CA GLU A 83 13.56 7.42 -9.90
C GLU A 83 14.72 7.45 -8.90
N GLU A 84 15.96 7.70 -9.35
CA GLU A 84 17.13 7.87 -8.49
C GLU A 84 16.96 9.06 -7.53
N HIS A 85 16.46 10.19 -8.01
CA HIS A 85 16.21 11.37 -7.17
C HIS A 85 15.07 11.16 -6.17
N VAL A 86 13.99 10.50 -6.57
CA VAL A 86 12.84 10.21 -5.71
C VAL A 86 13.21 9.23 -4.60
N ALA A 87 14.00 8.20 -4.90
CA ALA A 87 14.38 7.15 -3.95
C ALA A 87 15.14 7.67 -2.71
N VAL A 88 15.77 8.85 -2.79
CA VAL A 88 16.56 9.45 -1.71
C VAL A 88 15.81 10.55 -0.94
N ILE A 89 14.53 10.77 -1.22
CA ILE A 89 13.71 11.75 -0.52
C ILE A 89 12.94 11.05 0.61
N GLU A 90 13.35 11.29 1.85
CA GLU A 90 12.82 10.60 3.04
C GLU A 90 11.32 10.81 3.29
N HIS A 91 10.77 11.94 2.82
CA HIS A 91 9.34 12.27 2.97
C HIS A 91 8.44 11.49 2.00
N ILE A 92 9.01 10.87 0.96
CA ILE A 92 8.27 10.05 0.00
C ILE A 92 8.19 8.64 0.55
N GLN A 93 7.00 8.25 1.03
CA GLN A 93 6.78 6.93 1.61
C GLN A 93 6.48 5.88 0.55
N ASP A 94 5.75 6.25 -0.51
CA ASP A 94 5.48 5.38 -1.65
C ASP A 94 5.63 6.13 -2.98
N CYS A 95 6.04 5.41 -4.02
CA CYS A 95 6.11 5.88 -5.39
C CYS A 95 5.57 4.80 -6.32
N TYR A 96 4.48 5.11 -7.03
CA TYR A 96 3.80 4.19 -7.94
C TYR A 96 3.94 4.66 -9.38
N LEU A 97 4.25 3.72 -10.28
CA LEU A 97 4.10 3.91 -11.72
C LEU A 97 2.62 3.86 -12.08
N MET A 98 2.14 4.86 -12.82
CA MET A 98 0.73 5.02 -13.13
C MET A 98 0.45 4.79 -14.61
N ALA A 99 -0.63 4.07 -14.90
CA ALA A 99 -1.22 4.08 -16.22
C ALA A 99 -2.17 5.29 -16.33
N GLY A 100 -1.96 6.18 -17.31
CA GLY A 100 -2.87 7.30 -17.58
C GLY A 100 -2.17 8.64 -17.84
N SER A 101 -2.73 9.71 -17.27
CA SER A 101 -2.31 11.10 -17.54
C SER A 101 -1.09 11.57 -16.76
N SER A 102 -0.68 10.80 -15.75
CA SER A 102 0.48 11.02 -14.90
C SER A 102 1.36 9.78 -14.96
N ASP A 103 2.68 9.96 -14.89
CA ASP A 103 3.65 8.87 -14.94
C ASP A 103 3.86 8.25 -13.56
N TYR A 104 3.85 9.09 -12.52
CA TYR A 104 4.05 8.66 -11.14
C TYR A 104 3.01 9.25 -10.19
N LEU A 105 2.69 8.49 -9.15
CA LEU A 105 1.94 8.93 -7.98
C LEU A 105 2.80 8.71 -6.74
N LEU A 106 3.14 9.78 -6.05
CA LEU A 106 3.89 9.76 -4.81
C LEU A 106 2.93 9.89 -3.64
N ARG A 107 3.15 9.13 -2.58
CA ARG A 107 2.56 9.40 -1.26
C ARG A 107 3.63 10.02 -0.36
N VAL A 108 3.41 11.26 0.00
CA VAL A 108 4.31 12.08 0.82
C VAL A 108 3.69 12.24 2.21
N VAL A 109 4.49 12.09 3.25
CA VAL A 109 4.10 12.36 4.64
C VAL A 109 4.99 13.46 5.21
N ILE A 110 4.39 14.43 5.90
CA ILE A 110 5.10 15.66 6.30
C ILE A 110 4.51 16.28 7.56
N GLU A 111 5.31 17.12 8.23
CA GLU A 111 4.95 17.78 9.48
C GLU A 111 3.92 18.91 9.30
N ASP A 112 4.09 19.74 8.27
CA ASP A 112 3.26 20.91 8.00
C ASP A 112 3.35 21.38 6.52
N LEU A 113 2.62 22.45 6.18
CA LEU A 113 2.62 23.02 4.83
C LEU A 113 3.93 23.74 4.46
N GLU A 114 4.68 24.26 5.43
CA GLU A 114 5.95 24.95 5.16
C GLU A 114 7.01 23.93 4.75
N ALA A 115 7.07 22.80 5.46
CA ALA A 115 7.89 21.66 5.10
C ALA A 115 7.50 21.11 3.71
N TYR A 116 6.20 21.03 3.40
CA TYR A 116 5.74 20.64 2.06
C TYR A 116 6.22 21.59 0.97
N GLU A 117 6.06 22.90 1.18
CA GLU A 117 6.53 23.91 0.22
C GLU A 117 8.04 23.76 -0.01
N SER A 118 8.81 23.61 1.06
CA SER A 118 10.26 23.43 0.99
C SER A 118 10.64 22.15 0.23
N LEU A 119 9.95 21.04 0.50
CA LEU A 119 10.14 19.77 -0.21
C LEU A 119 9.92 19.95 -1.72
N VAL A 120 8.79 20.55 -2.11
CA VAL A 120 8.45 20.76 -3.52
C VAL A 120 9.46 21.69 -4.19
N ARG A 121 9.76 22.84 -3.57
CA ARG A 121 10.64 23.87 -4.12
C ARG A 121 12.09 23.40 -4.26
N HIS A 122 12.63 22.75 -3.24
CA HIS A 122 14.07 22.46 -3.16
C HIS A 122 14.43 21.03 -3.56
N ARG A 123 13.49 20.08 -3.47
CA ARG A 123 13.75 18.66 -3.79
C ARG A 123 13.07 18.24 -5.07
N ILE A 124 11.75 18.42 -5.18
CA ILE A 124 11.00 17.89 -6.33
C ILE A 124 11.23 18.74 -7.58
N HIS A 125 11.09 20.07 -7.52
CA HIS A 125 11.35 20.96 -8.66
C HIS A 125 12.81 20.97 -9.13
N ALA A 126 13.74 20.56 -8.26
CA ALA A 126 15.15 20.45 -8.62
C ALA A 126 15.43 19.22 -9.51
N ILE A 127 14.49 18.27 -9.62
CA ILE A 127 14.64 17.08 -10.46
C ILE A 127 14.45 17.49 -11.93
N PRO A 128 15.45 17.28 -12.79
CA PRO A 128 15.33 17.61 -14.21
C PRO A 128 14.25 16.76 -14.90
N GLY A 129 13.52 17.36 -15.84
CA GLY A 129 12.60 16.63 -16.72
C GLY A 129 11.20 16.41 -16.15
N ILE A 130 10.80 17.10 -15.07
CA ILE A 130 9.41 17.14 -14.61
C ILE A 130 8.62 18.17 -15.43
N ALA A 131 7.58 17.72 -16.13
CA ALA A 131 6.67 18.58 -16.89
C ALA A 131 5.58 19.23 -16.02
N SER A 132 5.04 18.48 -15.06
CA SER A 132 4.01 19.00 -14.15
C SER A 132 3.97 18.26 -12.83
N ILE A 133 3.58 19.00 -11.79
CA ILE A 133 3.35 18.51 -10.44
C ILE A 133 1.93 18.91 -10.03
N GLU A 134 1.12 17.94 -9.61
CA GLU A 134 -0.21 18.19 -9.06
C GLU A 134 -0.30 17.56 -7.67
N SER A 135 -0.71 18.36 -6.69
CA SER A 135 -0.73 17.98 -5.27
C SER A 135 -2.15 17.89 -4.74
N SER A 136 -2.50 16.80 -4.09
CA SER A 136 -3.78 16.58 -3.42
C SER A 136 -3.54 16.24 -1.95
N PHE A 137 -4.03 17.09 -1.04
CA PHE A 137 -3.89 16.89 0.39
C PHE A 137 -5.00 15.96 0.90
N ALA A 138 -4.63 14.92 1.63
CA ALA A 138 -5.59 14.10 2.34
C ALA A 138 -6.12 14.88 3.54
N TYR A 139 -7.44 15.07 3.62
CA TYR A 139 -8.09 15.70 4.78
C TYR A 139 -8.13 14.77 6.01
N GLY A 140 -8.03 13.47 5.78
CA GLY A 140 -7.97 12.44 6.80
C GLY A 140 -7.78 11.08 6.16
N SER A 141 -7.49 10.09 6.99
CA SER A 141 -7.37 8.68 6.62
C SER A 141 -8.48 7.89 7.31
N VAL A 142 -9.15 6.99 6.57
CA VAL A 142 -10.24 6.17 7.11
C VAL A 142 -9.70 4.82 7.56
N GLU A 143 -8.90 4.16 6.73
CA GLU A 143 -8.22 2.90 7.02
C GLU A 143 -6.89 2.88 6.25
N GLU A 144 -5.82 2.40 6.90
CA GLU A 144 -4.49 2.17 6.29
C GLU A 144 -3.98 0.79 6.70
N HIS A 145 -3.61 -0.02 5.72
CA HIS A 145 -3.08 -1.37 5.95
C HIS A 145 -1.64 -1.46 5.46
N VAL A 146 -0.75 -1.88 6.36
CA VAL A 146 0.66 -2.17 6.02
C VAL A 146 0.83 -3.63 5.57
N ALA A 147 -0.04 -4.52 6.05
CA ALA A 147 -0.07 -5.92 5.62
C ALA A 147 -0.71 -6.06 4.23
N VAL A 148 -0.23 -7.03 3.47
CA VAL A 148 -0.85 -7.38 2.17
C VAL A 148 -2.23 -8.00 2.46
N ILE A 149 -3.28 -7.49 1.82
CA ILE A 149 -4.64 -8.02 1.98
C ILE A 149 -4.72 -9.40 1.29
N GLU A 150 -4.74 -10.47 2.08
CA GLU A 150 -4.70 -11.83 1.54
C GLU A 150 -6.05 -12.36 1.01
N HIS A 151 -7.16 -11.64 1.18
CA HIS A 151 -8.47 -12.08 0.66
C HIS A 151 -8.48 -12.31 -0.86
N ILE A 152 -7.55 -11.65 -1.59
CA ILE A 152 -7.38 -11.82 -3.04
C ILE A 152 -6.74 -13.18 -3.37
N GLN A 153 -5.91 -13.76 -2.49
CA GLN A 153 -5.27 -15.07 -2.70
C GLN A 153 -6.21 -16.26 -2.43
N ASP A 154 -7.12 -16.14 -1.45
CA ASP A 154 -8.11 -17.19 -1.20
C ASP A 154 -9.08 -17.32 -2.40
N CYS A 155 -9.48 -16.20 -3.03
CA CYS A 155 -10.23 -16.22 -4.28
C CYS A 155 -9.45 -16.87 -5.44
N TYR A 156 -8.14 -16.64 -5.52
CA TYR A 156 -7.26 -17.19 -6.56
C TYR A 156 -7.01 -18.70 -6.40
N LEU A 157 -6.93 -19.21 -5.16
CA LEU A 157 -6.76 -20.63 -4.87
C LEU A 157 -8.07 -21.44 -5.00
N MET A 158 -9.22 -20.81 -4.76
CA MET A 158 -10.54 -21.43 -4.99
C MET A 158 -10.92 -21.46 -6.49
N ALA A 159 -10.41 -20.52 -7.29
CA ALA A 159 -10.63 -20.44 -8.73
C ALA A 159 -9.58 -21.26 -9.51
N GLY A 160 -9.56 -22.59 -9.31
CA GLY A 160 -8.71 -23.49 -10.09
C GLY A 160 -9.15 -23.60 -11.55
N SER A 161 -8.84 -22.63 -12.42
CA SER A 161 -8.70 -22.76 -13.89
C SER A 161 -8.47 -21.41 -14.57
N SER A 162 -7.60 -21.42 -15.58
CA SER A 162 -6.94 -20.25 -16.19
C SER A 162 -7.81 -19.30 -17.02
N ASP A 163 -9.14 -19.40 -16.98
CA ASP A 163 -10.06 -18.63 -17.85
C ASP A 163 -10.93 -17.58 -17.11
N TYR A 164 -10.87 -17.51 -15.78
CA TYR A 164 -11.76 -16.61 -14.99
C TYR A 164 -11.16 -15.24 -14.65
N LEU A 165 -9.88 -15.00 -14.95
CA LEU A 165 -9.15 -13.79 -14.55
C LEU A 165 -9.72 -12.48 -15.13
N LEU A 166 -10.40 -12.54 -16.28
CA LEU A 166 -11.01 -11.37 -16.92
C LEU A 166 -12.45 -11.08 -16.44
N ARG A 167 -13.09 -12.01 -15.73
CA ARG A 167 -14.48 -11.84 -15.28
C ARG A 167 -14.61 -11.36 -13.84
N VAL A 168 -13.66 -11.74 -12.97
CA VAL A 168 -13.69 -11.37 -11.54
C VAL A 168 -13.41 -9.88 -11.32
N VAL A 169 -12.57 -9.22 -12.14
CA VAL A 169 -12.28 -7.78 -11.96
C VAL A 169 -13.52 -6.90 -12.18
N ILE A 170 -14.53 -7.39 -12.91
CA ILE A 170 -15.75 -6.64 -13.21
C ILE A 170 -16.89 -6.99 -12.23
N GLU A 171 -17.03 -8.24 -11.82
CA GLU A 171 -18.13 -8.66 -10.90
C GLU A 171 -17.84 -8.34 -9.42
N ASP A 172 -16.57 -8.19 -9.00
CA ASP A 172 -16.22 -7.88 -7.60
C ASP A 172 -16.35 -6.38 -7.24
N LEU A 173 -16.52 -5.51 -8.24
CA LEU A 173 -16.82 -4.08 -8.02
C LEU A 173 -18.22 -3.90 -7.41
N GLU A 174 -19.21 -4.71 -7.81
CA GLU A 174 -20.56 -4.68 -7.20
C GLU A 174 -20.56 -5.27 -5.78
N ALA A 175 -19.75 -6.29 -5.51
CA ALA A 175 -19.62 -6.87 -4.18
C ALA A 175 -18.89 -5.92 -3.21
N TYR A 176 -17.84 -5.24 -3.69
CA TYR A 176 -17.13 -4.19 -2.94
C TYR A 176 -18.03 -2.96 -2.72
N GLU A 177 -18.78 -2.50 -3.73
CA GLU A 177 -19.78 -1.44 -3.57
C GLU A 177 -20.89 -1.83 -2.59
N SER A 178 -21.32 -3.10 -2.57
CA SER A 178 -22.31 -3.61 -1.62
C SER A 178 -21.78 -3.63 -0.18
N LEU A 179 -20.53 -4.06 0.02
CA LEU A 179 -19.83 -4.04 1.31
C LEU A 179 -19.61 -2.62 1.84
N VAL A 180 -19.24 -1.70 0.95
CA VAL A 180 -19.06 -0.27 1.24
C VAL A 180 -20.41 0.39 1.56
N ARG A 181 -21.48 0.11 0.79
CA ARG A 181 -22.85 0.60 1.10
C ARG A 181 -23.37 0.10 2.45
N HIS A 182 -23.15 -1.17 2.78
CA HIS A 182 -23.59 -1.73 4.07
C HIS A 182 -22.88 -1.08 5.27
N ARG A 183 -21.59 -0.72 5.12
CA ARG A 183 -20.84 0.00 6.16
C ARG A 183 -21.21 1.49 6.25
N ILE A 184 -21.51 2.16 5.13
CA ILE A 184 -21.93 3.57 5.11
C ILE A 184 -23.31 3.76 5.79
N HIS A 185 -24.25 2.82 5.60
CA HIS A 185 -25.57 2.89 6.26
C HIS A 185 -25.56 2.51 7.75
N ALA A 186 -24.44 2.00 8.28
CA ALA A 186 -24.28 1.70 9.70
C ALA A 186 -23.75 2.90 10.53
N ILE A 187 -23.48 4.05 9.90
CA ILE A 187 -23.02 5.28 10.57
C ILE A 187 -24.25 6.09 11.03
N PRO A 188 -24.48 6.27 12.35
CA PRO A 188 -25.60 7.06 12.83
C PRO A 188 -25.45 8.53 12.41
N GLY A 189 -26.36 9.04 11.59
CA GLY A 189 -26.42 10.47 11.19
C GLY A 189 -26.28 10.77 9.70
N ILE A 190 -25.94 9.80 8.84
CA ILE A 190 -25.80 10.02 7.39
C ILE A 190 -27.15 10.07 6.65
N ALA A 191 -28.20 9.43 7.18
CA ALA A 191 -29.54 9.40 6.58
C ALA A 191 -30.23 10.78 6.48
N SER A 192 -29.70 11.81 7.15
CA SER A 192 -30.28 13.16 7.19
C SER A 192 -29.79 14.09 6.08
N ILE A 193 -28.76 13.71 5.32
CA ILE A 193 -28.14 14.58 4.30
C ILE A 193 -28.77 14.36 2.92
N GLU A 194 -29.28 13.16 2.62
CA GLU A 194 -29.89 12.85 1.31
C GLU A 194 -31.25 13.52 1.07
N SER A 195 -31.95 14.00 2.11
CA SER A 195 -33.24 14.68 1.96
C SER A 195 -33.15 16.20 1.69
N SER A 196 -31.95 16.79 1.70
CA SER A 196 -31.76 18.23 1.46
C SER A 196 -31.29 18.58 0.04
N PHE A 197 -31.16 17.58 -0.85
CA PHE A 197 -30.72 17.77 -2.24
C PHE A 197 -31.68 17.17 -3.29
N ALA A 198 -32.92 16.88 -2.91
CA ALA A 198 -33.99 16.48 -3.83
C ALA A 198 -35.03 17.59 -4.02
#